data_AF-A0A6A7CA16-F1
#
_entry.id   AF-A0A6A7CA16-F1
#
_cell.length_a   1.000
_cell.length_b   1.000
_cell.length_c   1.000
_cell.angle_alpha   90.00
_cell.angle_beta   90.00
_cell.angle_gamma   90.00
#
_symmetry.space_group_name_H-M   'P 1'
#
loop_
_entity.id
_entity.type
_entity.pdbx_description
1 polymer ?
#
loop_
_entity_poly.entity_id
_entity_poly.type
_entity_poly.pdbx_seq_one_letter_code
_entity_poly.pdbx_strand_id
1 'polypeptide(L)'
;MANLFELLRPRIGQDLNISPHDAHTTSYLGRLGTLSVSDLTSTEPDSLLHAAQTHDRNLKALAKRSHQAVMASASHLGHLSALLPSLDSNSHDLSDALPPLESTAARFANKYRRGTDNAVLERRKQAMLLSLNVDRVVDILELPSLLSSTIAVAQAPASSSTVTTSLSYTSALDLHAQTRRLKALYPQSELVKSVSVQADEEIAKLAAALTTSLQSPSLKLATAMRTIGWLRRITPALAESDGTDATMSPADDGSLGALLLSCRLHSLHTVLSALEPLRELAQQESAAQIKESGRGSRGSHSERYLKRYLEVFREQSFATINMYTSIFPSGLPLPDRSEVKEAGDAYGFGPLSSPVATFALHLVDLLAAELRHHMPSIADASSRESLWTQVLYCAASLGRLGADFGMMVALLGAEIDDSSSDTKEPEWVRVMKSHRLQAGRLEILARGVKNSKKAEDQS
;
A
#
# COMPACT_ATOMS: atom_id res chain seq x y z
N MET A 1 73.33 -85.12 52.36
CA MET A 1 72.38 -84.14 52.93
C MET A 1 70.90 -84.45 52.64
N ALA A 2 70.53 -85.18 51.56
CA ALA A 2 69.15 -85.67 51.38
C ALA A 2 68.72 -86.70 52.46
N ASN A 3 69.65 -87.51 52.95
CA ASN A 3 69.34 -88.60 53.88
C ASN A 3 68.86 -88.16 55.28
N LEU A 4 69.17 -86.94 55.75
CA LEU A 4 68.75 -86.49 57.10
C LEU A 4 67.30 -86.00 57.08
N PHE A 5 66.87 -85.32 56.01
CA PHE A 5 65.51 -84.83 55.84
C PHE A 5 64.50 -85.98 55.71
N GLU A 6 64.83 -87.00 54.90
CA GLU A 6 63.99 -88.19 54.79
C GLU A 6 63.89 -88.99 56.11
N LEU A 7 64.95 -89.00 56.93
CA LEU A 7 64.96 -89.68 58.22
C LEU A 7 64.13 -88.97 59.30
N LEU A 8 64.07 -87.63 59.24
CA LEU A 8 63.35 -86.79 60.22
C LEU A 8 61.89 -86.52 59.81
N ARG A 9 61.55 -86.72 58.53
CA ARG A 9 60.20 -86.56 57.98
C ARG A 9 59.08 -87.30 58.75
N PRO A 10 59.28 -88.52 59.32
CA PRO A 10 58.23 -89.20 60.09
C PRO A 10 57.98 -88.58 61.48
N ARG A 11 58.91 -87.75 61.98
CA ARG A 11 58.87 -87.15 63.32
C ARG A 11 58.41 -85.68 63.31
N ILE A 12 58.48 -85.03 62.15
CA ILE A 12 57.94 -83.69 61.91
C ILE A 12 56.46 -83.89 61.57
N GLY A 13 55.55 -83.38 62.41
CA GLY A 13 54.10 -83.55 62.23
C GLY A 13 53.65 -83.14 60.82
N GLN A 14 52.69 -83.89 60.26
CA GLN A 14 52.20 -83.75 58.87
C GLN A 14 51.52 -82.40 58.54
N ASP A 15 51.33 -81.52 59.51
CA ASP A 15 50.56 -80.28 59.34
C ASP A 15 51.35 -79.11 58.74
N LEU A 16 52.67 -79.26 58.53
CA LEU A 16 53.48 -78.23 57.90
C LEU A 16 53.85 -78.64 56.47
N ASN A 17 53.23 -77.98 55.49
CA ASN A 17 53.45 -78.18 54.06
C ASN A 17 54.81 -77.57 53.63
N ILE A 18 55.90 -78.15 54.12
CA ILE A 18 57.27 -77.67 53.90
C ILE A 18 57.78 -78.22 52.57
N SER A 19 58.12 -77.32 51.64
CA SER A 19 58.73 -77.68 50.36
C SER A 19 60.23 -78.03 50.56
N PRO A 20 60.73 -79.12 49.95
CA PRO A 20 62.15 -79.54 50.08
C PRO A 20 63.14 -78.59 49.37
N HIS A 21 62.67 -77.54 48.71
CA HIS A 21 63.48 -76.58 47.94
C HIS A 21 63.64 -75.21 48.58
N ASP A 22 63.13 -75.01 49.80
CA ASP A 22 63.34 -73.75 50.49
C ASP A 22 64.80 -73.66 50.99
N ALA A 23 65.53 -72.67 50.47
CA ALA A 23 66.96 -72.49 50.70
C ALA A 23 67.29 -72.36 52.19
N HIS A 24 66.40 -71.73 52.96
CA HIS A 24 66.56 -71.58 54.40
C HIS A 24 66.45 -72.93 55.14
N THR A 25 65.53 -73.79 54.72
CA THR A 25 65.35 -75.12 55.30
C THR A 25 66.57 -76.02 55.04
N THR A 26 67.10 -76.00 53.82
CA THR A 26 68.32 -76.78 53.48
C THR A 26 69.57 -76.30 54.22
N SER A 27 69.74 -74.98 54.38
CA SER A 27 70.85 -74.42 55.16
C SER A 27 70.75 -74.75 56.65
N TYR A 28 69.53 -74.79 57.20
CA TYR A 28 69.31 -75.17 58.60
C TYR A 28 69.62 -76.66 58.84
N LEU A 29 69.16 -77.53 57.94
CA LEU A 29 69.44 -78.96 58.00
C LEU A 29 70.95 -79.27 57.85
N GLY A 30 71.68 -78.48 57.05
CA GLY A 30 73.13 -78.56 56.97
C GLY A 30 73.82 -78.18 58.28
N ARG A 31 73.31 -77.14 58.97
CA ARG A 31 73.81 -76.71 60.29
C ARG A 31 73.55 -77.78 61.37
N LEU A 32 72.39 -78.43 61.36
CA LEU A 32 72.06 -79.52 62.28
C LEU A 32 73.05 -80.68 62.20
N GLY A 33 73.51 -81.01 60.99
CA GLY A 33 74.51 -82.06 60.78
C GLY A 33 75.91 -81.74 61.30
N THR A 34 76.19 -80.49 61.67
CA THR A 34 77.53 -80.03 62.12
C THR A 34 77.65 -79.84 63.63
N LEU A 35 76.56 -79.97 64.39
CA LEU A 35 76.52 -79.74 65.84
C LEU A 35 76.69 -81.05 66.63
N SER A 36 77.22 -80.96 67.86
CA SER A 36 77.41 -82.12 68.74
C SER A 36 76.10 -82.54 69.43
N VAL A 37 75.94 -83.81 69.81
CA VAL A 37 74.69 -84.34 70.39
C VAL A 37 74.29 -83.62 71.69
N SER A 38 75.26 -83.17 72.49
CA SER A 38 75.01 -82.33 73.68
C SER A 38 74.48 -80.94 73.32
N ASP A 39 74.94 -80.35 72.21
CA ASP A 39 74.51 -79.03 71.76
C ASP A 39 73.13 -79.06 71.10
N LEU A 40 72.79 -80.14 70.37
CA LEU A 40 71.44 -80.34 69.79
C LEU A 40 70.36 -80.46 70.86
N THR A 41 70.67 -81.10 72.00
CA THR A 41 69.65 -81.38 73.03
C THR A 41 69.39 -80.20 73.96
N SER A 42 70.38 -79.31 74.15
CA SER A 42 70.28 -78.20 75.11
C SER A 42 70.26 -76.83 74.43
N THR A 43 71.25 -76.54 73.59
CA THR A 43 71.46 -75.18 73.05
C THR A 43 70.59 -74.87 71.83
N GLU A 44 70.32 -75.85 70.98
CA GLU A 44 69.50 -75.68 69.79
C GLU A 44 68.03 -75.33 70.09
N PRO A 45 67.28 -76.06 70.95
CA PRO A 45 65.89 -75.73 71.23
C PRO A 45 65.76 -74.35 71.88
N ASP A 46 66.70 -73.98 72.77
CA ASP A 46 66.75 -72.65 73.36
C ASP A 46 67.02 -71.57 72.30
N SER A 47 67.90 -71.84 71.33
CA SER A 47 68.16 -70.92 70.21
C SER A 47 66.99 -70.79 69.25
N LEU A 48 66.24 -71.87 69.00
CA LEU A 48 65.04 -71.89 68.16
C LEU A 48 63.89 -71.15 68.84
N LEU A 49 63.68 -71.39 70.13
CA LEU A 49 62.69 -70.64 70.91
C LEU A 49 63.05 -69.16 70.96
N HIS A 50 64.33 -68.82 71.16
CA HIS A 50 64.79 -67.44 71.10
C HIS A 50 64.57 -66.83 69.71
N ALA A 51 64.90 -67.54 68.62
CA ALA A 51 64.70 -67.06 67.25
C ALA A 51 63.20 -66.88 66.93
N ALA A 52 62.35 -67.85 67.30
CA ALA A 52 60.90 -67.77 67.10
C ALA A 52 60.30 -66.60 67.89
N GLN A 53 60.67 -66.42 69.16
CA GLN A 53 60.24 -65.26 69.96
C GLN A 53 60.76 -63.95 69.37
N THR A 54 61.99 -63.93 68.84
CA THR A 54 62.56 -62.76 68.17
C THR A 54 61.82 -62.44 66.87
N HIS A 55 61.48 -63.43 66.05
CA HIS A 55 60.70 -63.26 64.83
C HIS A 55 59.27 -62.83 65.11
N ASP A 56 58.62 -63.42 66.11
CA ASP A 56 57.28 -63.02 66.54
C ASP A 56 57.29 -61.59 67.09
N ARG A 57 58.30 -61.22 67.88
CA ARG A 57 58.49 -59.83 68.34
C ARG A 57 58.76 -58.88 67.17
N ASN A 58 59.57 -59.28 66.20
CA ASN A 58 59.88 -58.47 65.02
C ASN A 58 58.67 -58.34 64.11
N LEU A 59 57.87 -59.38 63.94
CA LEU A 59 56.64 -59.35 63.15
C LEU A 59 55.58 -58.50 63.86
N LYS A 60 55.42 -58.65 65.18
CA LYS A 60 54.57 -57.76 65.99
C LYS A 60 55.04 -56.31 65.94
N ALA A 61 56.35 -56.07 65.97
CA ALA A 61 56.93 -54.73 65.84
C ALA A 61 56.73 -54.16 64.42
N LEU A 62 56.89 -54.98 63.39
CA LEU A 62 56.66 -54.60 61.99
C LEU A 62 55.17 -54.32 61.75
N ALA A 63 54.28 -55.20 62.21
CA ALA A 63 52.84 -54.99 62.19
C ALA A 63 52.49 -53.71 62.94
N LYS A 64 53.00 -53.49 64.16
CA LYS A 64 52.74 -52.25 64.90
C LYS A 64 53.26 -51.02 64.16
N ARG A 65 54.47 -51.08 63.60
CA ARG A 65 55.11 -49.95 62.89
C ARG A 65 54.48 -49.66 61.53
N SER A 66 54.04 -50.69 60.81
CA SER A 66 53.65 -50.59 59.39
C SER A 66 52.25 -51.11 59.07
N HIS A 67 51.40 -51.40 60.07
CA HIS A 67 50.01 -51.85 59.85
C HIS A 67 49.25 -50.86 58.97
N GLN A 68 49.47 -49.55 59.11
CA GLN A 68 48.84 -48.55 58.25
C GLN A 68 49.25 -48.70 56.79
N ALA A 69 50.53 -48.94 56.51
CA ALA A 69 51.03 -49.15 55.15
C ALA A 69 50.49 -50.46 54.55
N VAL A 70 50.39 -51.52 55.36
CA VAL A 70 49.83 -52.82 54.94
C VAL A 70 48.31 -52.74 54.72
N MET A 71 47.58 -52.03 55.58
CA MET A 71 46.15 -51.79 55.39
C MET A 71 45.89 -50.88 54.18
N ALA A 72 46.72 -49.86 53.97
CA ALA A 72 46.64 -49.01 52.79
C ALA A 72 46.93 -49.81 51.51
N SER A 73 47.96 -50.66 51.48
CA SER A 73 48.23 -51.48 50.30
C SER A 73 47.12 -52.50 50.03
N ALA A 74 46.57 -53.13 51.07
CA ALA A 74 45.44 -54.04 50.94
C ALA A 74 44.16 -53.32 50.47
N SER A 75 43.89 -52.12 50.98
CA SER A 75 42.73 -51.32 50.54
C SER A 75 42.93 -50.80 49.12
N HIS A 76 44.15 -50.40 48.74
CA HIS A 76 44.48 -50.04 47.35
C HIS A 76 44.33 -51.23 46.41
N LEU A 77 44.71 -52.44 46.82
CA LEU A 77 44.52 -53.65 46.01
C LEU A 77 43.03 -53.99 45.85
N GLY A 78 42.24 -53.84 46.93
CA GLY A 78 40.77 -53.99 46.87
C GLY A 78 40.08 -52.90 46.04
N HIS A 79 40.54 -51.66 46.11
CA HIS A 79 40.05 -50.59 45.24
C HIS A 79 40.44 -50.85 43.79
N LEU A 80 41.66 -51.31 43.52
CA LEU A 80 42.13 -51.60 42.18
C LEU A 80 41.34 -52.77 41.56
N SER A 81 41.03 -53.81 42.34
CA SER A 81 40.20 -54.92 41.87
C SER A 81 38.74 -54.51 41.57
N ALA A 82 38.21 -53.46 42.21
CA ALA A 82 36.90 -52.89 41.90
C ALA A 82 36.95 -51.85 40.76
N LEU A 83 38.05 -51.11 40.65
CA LEU A 83 38.23 -50.09 39.61
C LEU A 83 38.52 -50.70 38.24
N LEU A 84 39.23 -51.83 38.15
CA LEU A 84 39.51 -52.45 36.86
C LEU A 84 38.23 -52.85 36.10
N PRO A 85 37.25 -53.55 36.71
CA PRO A 85 36.00 -53.92 36.04
C PRO A 85 35.15 -52.70 35.67
N SER A 86 35.14 -51.65 36.49
CA SER A 86 34.39 -50.43 36.17
C SER A 86 35.07 -49.60 35.08
N LEU A 87 36.40 -49.61 35.01
CA LEU A 87 37.13 -49.03 33.88
C LEU A 87 36.86 -49.82 32.60
N ASP A 88 36.83 -51.15 32.68
CA ASP A 88 36.54 -52.03 31.55
C ASP A 88 35.12 -51.82 31.02
N SER A 89 34.12 -51.77 31.90
CA SER A 89 32.74 -51.45 31.51
C SER A 89 32.62 -50.06 30.91
N ASN A 90 33.22 -49.04 31.52
CA ASN A 90 33.20 -47.68 30.99
C ASN A 90 33.95 -47.56 29.65
N SER A 91 35.01 -48.33 29.46
CA SER A 91 35.75 -48.40 28.20
C SER A 91 34.90 -49.05 27.12
N HIS A 92 34.18 -50.13 27.45
CA HIS A 92 33.23 -50.77 26.54
C HIS A 92 32.07 -49.84 26.17
N ASP A 93 31.46 -49.17 27.14
CA ASP A 93 30.40 -48.18 26.92
C ASP A 93 30.88 -47.03 26.03
N LEU A 94 32.10 -46.52 26.25
CA LEU A 94 32.69 -45.48 25.40
C LEU A 94 32.97 -46.01 23.99
N SER A 95 33.46 -47.24 23.86
CA SER A 95 33.73 -47.87 22.58
C SER A 95 32.46 -48.11 21.76
N ASP A 96 31.34 -48.40 22.43
CA ASP A 96 30.04 -48.61 21.80
C ASP A 96 29.36 -47.27 21.45
N ALA A 97 29.60 -46.20 22.23
CA ALA A 97 29.03 -44.88 21.98
C ALA A 97 29.77 -44.07 20.88
N LEU A 98 31.03 -44.39 20.57
CA LEU A 98 31.82 -43.66 19.56
C LEU A 98 31.27 -43.81 18.13
N PRO A 99 30.98 -45.03 17.62
CA PRO A 99 30.49 -45.24 16.26
C PRO A 99 29.19 -44.49 15.91
N PRO A 100 28.13 -44.48 16.77
CA PRO A 100 26.93 -43.71 16.46
C PRO A 100 27.21 -42.20 16.46
N LEU A 101 28.08 -41.71 17.35
CA LEU A 101 28.49 -40.30 17.37
C LEU A 101 29.25 -39.92 16.09
N GLU A 102 30.21 -40.74 15.66
CA GLU A 102 30.96 -40.52 14.42
C GLU A 102 30.03 -40.57 13.20
N SER A 103 29.11 -41.54 13.15
CA SER A 103 28.15 -41.65 12.05
C SER A 103 27.22 -40.44 11.97
N THR A 104 26.77 -39.91 13.11
CA THR A 104 25.91 -38.72 13.16
C THR A 104 26.70 -37.45 12.84
N ALA A 105 27.94 -37.34 13.31
CA ALA A 105 28.86 -36.25 12.97
C ALA A 105 29.20 -36.25 11.46
N ALA A 106 29.48 -37.41 10.87
CA ALA A 106 29.71 -37.56 9.44
C ALA A 106 28.47 -37.21 8.61
N ARG A 107 27.28 -37.67 9.04
CA ARG A 107 26.00 -37.28 8.42
C ARG A 107 25.77 -35.77 8.51
N PHE A 108 26.05 -35.15 9.65
CA PHE A 108 25.95 -33.70 9.82
C PHE A 108 26.94 -32.96 8.92
N ALA A 109 28.21 -33.38 8.89
CA ALA A 109 29.24 -32.78 8.05
C ALA A 109 28.90 -32.87 6.55
N ASN A 110 28.36 -34.01 6.11
CA ASN A 110 27.91 -34.18 4.72
C ASN A 110 26.68 -33.32 4.40
N LYS A 111 25.69 -33.27 5.32
CA LYS A 111 24.46 -32.49 5.13
C LYS A 111 24.68 -30.97 5.10
N TYR A 112 25.69 -30.47 5.82
CA TYR A 112 25.98 -29.03 5.95
C TYR A 112 27.34 -28.62 5.36
N ARG A 113 27.86 -29.39 4.40
CA ARG A 113 29.14 -29.10 3.76
C ARG A 113 29.09 -27.74 3.02
N ARG A 114 30.06 -26.85 3.21
CA ARG A 114 30.03 -25.50 2.60
C ARG A 114 30.37 -25.46 1.10
N GLY A 115 30.90 -26.54 0.54
CA GLY A 115 31.45 -26.57 -0.83
C GLY A 115 30.49 -27.02 -1.92
N THR A 116 29.27 -27.44 -1.57
CA THR A 116 28.22 -27.86 -2.51
C THR A 116 27.01 -26.96 -2.30
N ASP A 117 26.28 -26.63 -3.37
CA ASP A 117 25.01 -25.89 -3.31
C ASP A 117 23.97 -26.70 -2.53
N ASN A 118 24.04 -26.58 -1.22
CA ASN A 118 23.20 -27.29 -0.28
C ASN A 118 21.93 -26.48 -0.07
N ALA A 119 20.83 -26.95 -0.68
CA ALA A 119 19.51 -26.34 -0.58
C ALA A 119 19.08 -26.04 0.88
N VAL A 120 19.54 -26.83 1.86
CA VAL A 120 19.27 -26.61 3.29
C VAL A 120 20.00 -25.37 3.83
N LEU A 121 21.27 -25.17 3.45
CA LEU A 121 22.05 -23.99 3.84
C LEU A 121 21.54 -22.74 3.12
N GLU A 122 21.18 -22.86 1.85
CA GLU A 122 20.56 -21.76 1.10
C GLU A 122 19.21 -21.37 1.69
N ARG A 123 18.34 -22.34 2.00
CA ARG A 123 17.06 -22.07 2.67
C ARG A 123 17.26 -21.40 4.03
N ARG A 124 18.27 -21.82 4.81
CA ARG A 124 18.60 -21.19 6.09
C ARG A 124 19.12 -19.76 5.89
N LYS A 125 19.97 -19.54 4.89
CA LYS A 125 20.47 -18.21 4.53
C LYS A 125 19.32 -17.29 4.07
N GLN A 126 18.44 -17.78 3.21
CA GLN A 126 17.24 -17.06 2.76
C GLN A 126 16.30 -16.76 3.93
N ALA A 127 16.05 -17.72 4.82
CA ALA A 127 15.23 -17.52 6.02
C ALA A 127 15.86 -16.48 6.97
N MET A 128 17.19 -16.48 7.12
CA MET A 128 17.91 -15.48 7.91
C MET A 128 17.81 -14.08 7.28
N LEU A 129 17.98 -13.98 5.95
CA LEU A 129 17.80 -12.73 5.22
C LEU A 129 16.37 -12.21 5.32
N LEU A 130 15.37 -13.09 5.24
CA LEU A 130 13.97 -12.75 5.44
C LEU A 130 13.72 -12.28 6.86
N SER A 131 14.22 -12.97 7.89
CA SER A 131 14.03 -12.55 9.29
C SER A 131 14.66 -11.19 9.59
N LEU A 132 15.75 -10.84 8.91
CA LEU A 132 16.42 -9.55 9.08
C LEU A 132 15.71 -8.40 8.34
N ASN A 133 14.97 -8.71 7.29
CA ASN A 133 14.28 -7.72 6.45
C ASN A 133 12.76 -7.81 6.55
N VAL A 134 12.23 -8.59 7.51
CA VAL A 134 10.78 -8.85 7.61
C VAL A 134 10.02 -7.56 7.82
N ASP A 135 10.49 -6.68 8.71
CA ASP A 135 9.83 -5.40 9.00
C ASP A 135 9.73 -4.54 7.74
N ARG A 136 10.80 -4.45 6.95
CA ARG A 136 10.82 -3.68 5.69
C ARG A 136 9.89 -4.26 4.63
N VAL A 137 9.76 -5.59 4.58
CA VAL A 137 8.86 -6.27 3.64
C VAL A 137 7.40 -6.06 4.08
N VAL A 138 7.14 -6.09 5.38
CA VAL A 138 5.82 -5.76 5.95
C VAL A 138 5.45 -4.32 5.62
N ASP A 139 6.37 -3.35 5.82
CA ASP A 139 6.12 -1.96 5.46
C ASP A 139 5.72 -1.80 3.98
N ILE A 140 6.37 -2.54 3.07
CA ILE A 140 6.04 -2.54 1.63
C ILE A 140 4.66 -3.15 1.37
N LEU A 141 4.31 -4.21 2.10
CA LEU A 141 3.01 -4.88 2.00
C LEU A 141 1.87 -4.04 2.60
N GLU A 142 2.18 -3.14 3.54
CA GLU A 142 1.21 -2.22 4.14
C GLU A 142 0.93 -0.98 3.26
N LEU A 143 1.74 -0.68 2.25
CA LEU A 143 1.52 0.49 1.39
C LEU A 143 0.10 0.56 0.76
N PRO A 144 -0.46 -0.52 0.19
CA PRO A 144 -1.81 -0.46 -0.37
C PRO A 144 -2.91 -0.26 0.69
N SER A 145 -2.76 -0.85 1.89
CA SER A 145 -3.73 -0.67 2.97
C SER A 145 -3.66 0.75 3.55
N LEU A 146 -2.46 1.33 3.65
CA LEU A 146 -2.26 2.73 4.00
C LEU A 146 -2.86 3.68 2.94
N LEU A 147 -2.70 3.38 1.65
CA LEU A 147 -3.37 4.10 0.58
C LEU A 147 -4.89 4.07 0.74
N SER A 148 -5.47 2.88 0.92
CA SER A 148 -6.92 2.74 1.09
C SER A 148 -7.44 3.49 2.33
N SER A 149 -6.71 3.42 3.45
CA SER A 149 -7.05 4.14 4.68
C SER A 149 -6.97 5.65 4.53
N THR A 150 -5.89 6.17 3.90
CA THR A 150 -5.74 7.62 3.65
C THR A 150 -6.83 8.15 2.71
N ILE A 151 -7.24 7.37 1.72
CA ILE A 151 -8.37 7.68 0.84
C ILE A 151 -9.68 7.70 1.63
N ALA A 152 -9.94 6.69 2.46
CA ALA A 152 -11.14 6.63 3.29
C ALA A 152 -11.24 7.82 4.27
N VAL A 153 -10.13 8.22 4.89
CA VAL A 153 -10.06 9.41 5.76
C VAL A 153 -10.34 10.69 4.96
N ALA A 154 -9.86 10.77 3.72
CA ALA A 154 -10.10 11.92 2.85
C ALA A 154 -11.55 12.04 2.38
N GLN A 155 -12.29 10.92 2.34
CA GLN A 155 -13.69 10.84 1.94
C GLN A 155 -14.68 11.00 3.12
N ALA A 156 -14.21 10.84 4.36
CA ALA A 156 -15.07 10.88 5.54
C ALA A 156 -15.80 12.23 5.68
N PRO A 157 -17.15 12.25 5.69
CA PRO A 157 -17.92 13.47 5.87
C PRO A 157 -18.01 13.83 7.37
N ALA A 158 -17.85 15.12 7.69
CA ALA A 158 -18.33 15.83 8.90
C ALA A 158 -17.32 16.38 9.94
N SER A 159 -16.01 16.16 9.86
CA SER A 159 -15.09 16.72 10.89
C SER A 159 -13.69 17.12 10.42
N SER A 160 -13.34 16.88 9.16
CA SER A 160 -12.00 17.16 8.63
C SER A 160 -11.93 18.57 8.04
N SER A 161 -10.94 19.35 8.47
CA SER A 161 -10.65 20.68 7.90
C SER A 161 -10.29 20.54 6.41
N THR A 162 -10.56 21.58 5.60
CA THR A 162 -10.17 21.60 4.18
C THR A 162 -8.67 21.40 3.97
N VAL A 163 -7.86 21.71 4.99
CA VAL A 163 -6.42 21.46 5.00
C VAL A 163 -6.11 19.97 5.19
N THR A 164 -6.80 19.28 6.08
CA THR A 164 -6.54 17.86 6.38
C THR A 164 -6.91 16.97 5.21
N THR A 165 -8.02 17.24 4.51
CA THR A 165 -8.38 16.51 3.28
C THR A 165 -7.36 16.71 2.16
N SER A 166 -6.89 17.95 1.98
CA SER A 166 -5.84 18.25 0.99
C SER A 166 -4.53 17.52 1.28
N LEU A 167 -4.14 17.44 2.55
CA LEU A 167 -2.96 16.69 2.98
C LEU A 167 -3.14 15.20 2.73
N SER A 168 -4.30 14.62 3.08
CA SER A 168 -4.60 13.19 2.87
C SER A 168 -4.57 12.77 1.40
N TYR A 169 -5.15 13.58 0.48
CA TYR A 169 -5.05 13.31 -0.95
C TYR A 169 -3.61 13.44 -1.45
N THR A 170 -2.85 14.43 -0.97
CA THR A 170 -1.45 14.61 -1.39
C THR A 170 -0.58 13.46 -0.91
N SER A 171 -0.72 13.03 0.35
CA SER A 171 0.02 11.89 0.89
C SER A 171 -0.32 10.58 0.19
N ALA A 172 -1.60 10.38 -0.18
CA ALA A 172 -1.99 9.20 -0.97
C ALA A 172 -1.31 9.18 -2.35
N LEU A 173 -1.22 10.34 -3.01
CA LEU A 173 -0.50 10.44 -4.29
C LEU A 173 1.01 10.20 -4.15
N ASP A 174 1.61 10.70 -3.08
CA ASP A 174 3.04 10.49 -2.81
C ASP A 174 3.36 9.01 -2.52
N LEU A 175 2.51 8.32 -1.75
CA LEU A 175 2.63 6.88 -1.48
C LEU A 175 2.51 6.04 -2.77
N HIS A 176 1.59 6.41 -3.65
CA HIS A 176 1.45 5.75 -4.94
C HIS A 176 2.65 6.02 -5.86
N ALA A 177 3.18 7.26 -5.88
CA ALA A 177 4.41 7.58 -6.62
C ALA A 177 5.62 6.78 -6.10
N GLN A 178 5.73 6.60 -4.79
CA GLN A 178 6.74 5.74 -4.17
C GLN A 178 6.57 4.28 -4.60
N THR A 179 5.34 3.77 -4.64
CA THR A 179 5.04 2.40 -5.07
C THR A 179 5.44 2.17 -6.53
N ARG A 180 5.17 3.14 -7.43
CA ARG A 180 5.63 3.09 -8.83
C ARG A 180 7.16 3.15 -8.95
N ARG A 181 7.81 4.01 -8.16
CA ARG A 181 9.28 4.03 -8.11
C ARG A 181 9.85 2.69 -7.64
N LEU A 182 9.20 2.03 -6.69
CA LEU A 182 9.58 0.69 -6.23
C LEU A 182 9.48 -0.34 -7.36
N LYS A 183 8.39 -0.30 -8.16
CA LYS A 183 8.19 -1.13 -9.35
C LYS A 183 9.27 -0.91 -10.41
N ALA A 184 9.67 0.34 -10.65
CA ALA A 184 10.73 0.68 -11.58
C ALA A 184 12.11 0.19 -11.10
N LEU A 185 12.38 0.22 -9.79
CA LEU A 185 13.63 -0.25 -9.20
C LEU A 185 13.72 -1.79 -9.13
N TYR A 186 12.60 -2.48 -8.95
CA TYR A 186 12.55 -3.94 -8.75
C TYR A 186 11.56 -4.65 -9.69
N PRO A 187 11.74 -4.57 -11.03
CA PRO A 187 10.79 -5.13 -11.99
C PRO A 187 10.72 -6.66 -12.00
N GLN A 188 11.70 -7.35 -11.41
CA GLN A 188 11.74 -8.82 -11.34
C GLN A 188 10.96 -9.37 -10.13
N SER A 189 10.58 -8.53 -9.15
CA SER A 189 9.88 -8.98 -7.95
C SER A 189 8.38 -9.10 -8.19
N GLU A 190 7.82 -10.31 -8.04
CA GLU A 190 6.36 -10.53 -8.14
C GLU A 190 5.59 -9.85 -7.01
N LEU A 191 6.18 -9.75 -5.81
CA LEU A 191 5.56 -9.07 -4.67
C LEU A 191 5.35 -7.58 -4.97
N VAL A 192 6.36 -6.92 -5.52
CA VAL A 192 6.27 -5.49 -5.89
C VAL A 192 5.28 -5.28 -7.03
N LYS A 193 5.19 -6.21 -7.99
CA LYS A 193 4.14 -6.18 -9.02
C LYS A 193 2.75 -6.26 -8.41
N SER A 194 2.50 -7.20 -7.50
CA SER A 194 1.22 -7.34 -6.80
C SER A 194 0.85 -6.08 -6.01
N VAL A 195 1.78 -5.55 -5.22
CA VAL A 195 1.60 -4.29 -4.47
C VAL A 195 1.30 -3.11 -5.40
N SER A 196 1.96 -3.04 -6.56
CA SER A 196 1.68 -1.98 -7.54
C SER A 196 0.28 -2.09 -8.15
N VAL A 197 -0.17 -3.30 -8.49
CA VAL A 197 -1.53 -3.52 -9.03
C VAL A 197 -2.59 -3.12 -8.01
N GLN A 198 -2.41 -3.51 -6.75
CA GLN A 198 -3.32 -3.10 -5.67
C GLN A 198 -3.33 -1.58 -5.48
N ALA A 199 -2.15 -0.94 -5.52
CA ALA A 199 -2.06 0.52 -5.43
C ALA A 199 -2.74 1.23 -6.63
N ASP A 200 -2.64 0.66 -7.83
CA ASP A 200 -3.30 1.18 -9.03
C ASP A 200 -4.84 1.08 -8.90
N GLU A 201 -5.35 -0.04 -8.35
CA GLU A 201 -6.79 -0.21 -8.04
C GLU A 201 -7.29 0.83 -7.01
N GLU A 202 -6.53 1.08 -5.94
CA GLU A 202 -6.90 2.09 -4.94
C GLU A 202 -6.88 3.52 -5.52
N ILE A 203 -5.95 3.82 -6.42
CA ILE A 203 -5.91 5.12 -7.12
C ILE A 203 -7.09 5.28 -8.07
N ALA A 204 -7.55 4.21 -8.73
CA ALA A 204 -8.77 4.24 -9.52
C ALA A 204 -10.00 4.58 -8.65
N LYS A 205 -10.08 4.04 -7.42
CA LYS A 205 -11.12 4.40 -6.43
C LYS A 205 -11.01 5.87 -6.00
N LEU A 206 -9.80 6.37 -5.77
CA LEU A 206 -9.58 7.80 -5.47
C LEU A 206 -10.05 8.67 -6.65
N ALA A 207 -9.70 8.32 -7.89
CA ALA A 207 -10.12 9.04 -9.09
C ALA A 207 -11.65 9.10 -9.18
N ALA A 208 -12.34 7.97 -8.98
CA ALA A 208 -13.80 7.93 -8.94
C ALA A 208 -14.37 8.87 -7.87
N ALA A 209 -13.83 8.86 -6.65
CA ALA A 209 -14.28 9.76 -5.58
C ALA A 209 -14.04 11.24 -5.88
N LEU A 210 -12.91 11.58 -6.52
CA LEU A 210 -12.67 12.94 -7.00
C LEU A 210 -13.69 13.33 -8.07
N THR A 211 -14.01 12.45 -9.04
CA THR A 211 -15.04 12.75 -10.04
C THR A 211 -16.41 12.99 -9.43
N THR A 212 -16.81 12.21 -8.42
CA THR A 212 -18.04 12.43 -7.65
C THR A 212 -18.00 13.76 -6.90
N SER A 213 -16.84 14.14 -6.35
CA SER A 213 -16.67 15.46 -5.71
C SER A 213 -16.84 16.62 -6.69
N LEU A 214 -16.36 16.48 -7.94
CA LEU A 214 -16.56 17.48 -9.01
C LEU A 214 -18.03 17.64 -9.42
N GLN A 215 -18.85 16.60 -9.28
CA GLN A 215 -20.29 16.64 -9.59
C GLN A 215 -21.12 17.43 -8.56
N SER A 216 -20.54 17.77 -7.41
CA SER A 216 -21.26 18.50 -6.35
C SER A 216 -21.77 19.88 -6.83
N PRO A 217 -23.05 20.22 -6.55
CA PRO A 217 -23.69 21.44 -7.07
C PRO A 217 -23.16 22.73 -6.45
N SER A 218 -22.49 22.66 -5.28
CA SER A 218 -21.96 23.83 -4.54
C SER A 218 -20.43 23.95 -4.63
N LEU A 219 -19.81 23.40 -5.67
CA LEU A 219 -18.35 23.36 -5.80
C LEU A 219 -17.76 24.75 -6.09
N LYS A 220 -16.89 25.21 -5.18
CA LYS A 220 -16.12 26.45 -5.32
C LYS A 220 -14.91 26.29 -6.24
N LEU A 221 -14.53 27.35 -6.94
CA LEU A 221 -13.40 27.40 -7.88
C LEU A 221 -12.08 26.90 -7.27
N ALA A 222 -11.74 27.34 -6.05
CA ALA A 222 -10.51 26.91 -5.38
C ALA A 222 -10.48 25.40 -5.06
N THR A 223 -11.64 24.78 -4.86
CA THR A 223 -11.75 23.33 -4.64
C THR A 223 -11.69 22.58 -5.97
N ALA A 224 -12.32 23.10 -7.02
CA ALA A 224 -12.22 22.57 -8.38
C ALA A 224 -10.77 22.58 -8.90
N MET A 225 -10.03 23.67 -8.68
CA MET A 225 -8.62 23.77 -9.04
C MET A 225 -7.75 22.71 -8.35
N ARG A 226 -7.98 22.48 -7.05
CA ARG A 226 -7.23 21.47 -6.29
C ARG A 226 -7.55 20.05 -6.75
N THR A 227 -8.82 19.73 -6.92
CA THR A 227 -9.27 18.41 -7.37
C THR A 227 -8.76 18.09 -8.78
N ILE A 228 -8.77 19.06 -9.70
CA ILE A 228 -8.14 18.91 -11.03
C ILE A 228 -6.61 18.83 -10.94
N GLY A 229 -6.00 19.55 -9.99
CA GLY A 229 -4.57 19.42 -9.71
C GLY A 229 -4.16 18.01 -9.27
N TRP A 230 -4.99 17.35 -8.45
CA TRP A 230 -4.82 15.94 -8.10
C TRP A 230 -5.12 15.02 -9.30
N LEU A 231 -6.23 15.30 -10.01
CA LEU A 231 -6.54 14.94 -11.40
C LEU A 231 -5.31 14.67 -12.26
N ARG A 232 -4.60 15.76 -12.56
CA ARG A 232 -3.43 15.80 -13.43
C ARG A 232 -2.29 14.89 -12.99
N ARG A 233 -2.14 14.66 -11.68
CA ARG A 233 -1.09 13.79 -11.14
C ARG A 233 -1.44 12.30 -11.28
N ILE A 234 -2.73 11.98 -11.38
CA ILE A 234 -3.25 10.60 -11.48
C ILE A 234 -3.39 10.18 -12.94
N THR A 235 -3.76 11.09 -13.85
CA THR A 235 -3.92 10.81 -15.29
C THR A 235 -2.77 10.02 -15.93
N PRO A 236 -1.49 10.37 -15.73
CA PRO A 236 -0.39 9.57 -16.30
C PRO A 236 -0.32 8.15 -15.72
N ALA A 237 -0.81 7.93 -14.49
CA ALA A 237 -0.87 6.61 -13.86
C ALA A 237 -1.90 5.69 -14.51
N LEU A 238 -3.06 6.24 -14.88
CA LEU A 238 -4.16 5.50 -15.50
C LEU A 238 -3.90 5.24 -16.99
N ALA A 239 -3.17 6.12 -17.66
CA ALA A 239 -2.81 5.94 -19.07
C ALA A 239 -1.83 4.78 -19.28
N GLU A 240 -0.93 4.53 -18.32
CA GLU A 240 0.04 3.43 -18.37
C GLU A 240 -0.61 2.04 -18.20
N SER A 241 -1.77 1.94 -17.54
CA SER A 241 -2.44 0.65 -17.31
C SER A 241 -3.19 0.12 -18.54
N ASP A 242 -3.62 0.98 -19.46
CA ASP A 242 -4.46 0.60 -20.60
C ASP A 242 -3.67 0.12 -21.84
N GLY A 243 -2.34 0.05 -21.76
CA GLY A 243 -1.49 -0.58 -22.78
C GLY A 243 -1.53 0.06 -24.17
N THR A 244 -2.30 1.14 -24.35
CA THR A 244 -2.24 1.96 -25.55
C THR A 244 -0.96 2.80 -25.48
N ASP A 245 -0.01 2.50 -26.36
CA ASP A 245 1.12 3.38 -26.74
C ASP A 245 0.55 4.68 -27.32
N ALA A 246 -0.08 5.45 -26.46
CA ALA A 246 -0.57 6.76 -26.79
C ALA A 246 0.59 7.69 -26.46
N THR A 247 1.24 8.18 -27.51
CA THR A 247 2.03 9.42 -27.53
C THR A 247 1.16 10.62 -27.12
N MET A 248 0.50 10.53 -25.98
CA MET A 248 -0.29 11.57 -25.37
C MET A 248 0.71 12.45 -24.64
N SER A 249 1.08 13.51 -25.35
CA SER A 249 1.81 14.64 -24.80
C SER A 249 1.24 15.01 -23.41
N PRO A 250 2.08 15.44 -22.45
CA PRO A 250 1.67 15.88 -21.09
C PRO A 250 0.74 17.12 -21.07
N ALA A 251 0.17 17.49 -22.22
CA ALA A 251 -0.65 18.66 -22.47
C ALA A 251 -2.07 18.29 -22.93
N ASP A 252 -2.57 17.08 -22.64
CA ASP A 252 -3.98 16.76 -22.88
C ASP A 252 -4.90 17.35 -21.78
N ASP A 253 -4.79 18.67 -21.59
CA ASP A 253 -5.74 19.48 -20.85
C ASP A 253 -7.17 19.31 -21.41
N GLY A 254 -7.29 18.84 -22.67
CA GLY A 254 -8.54 18.54 -23.34
C GLY A 254 -9.36 17.44 -22.66
N SER A 255 -8.77 16.30 -22.29
CA SER A 255 -9.51 15.19 -21.65
C SER A 255 -9.96 15.53 -20.23
N LEU A 256 -9.09 16.16 -19.43
CA LEU A 256 -9.45 16.66 -18.10
C LEU A 256 -10.47 17.79 -18.17
N GLY A 257 -10.36 18.66 -19.17
CA GLY A 257 -11.34 19.70 -19.47
C GLY A 257 -12.70 19.12 -19.83
N ALA A 258 -12.74 18.10 -20.70
CA ALA A 258 -13.96 17.39 -21.07
C ALA A 258 -14.59 16.66 -19.87
N LEU A 259 -13.78 16.06 -19.00
CA LEU A 259 -14.24 15.43 -17.75
C LEU A 259 -14.86 16.47 -16.80
N LEU A 260 -14.22 17.64 -16.63
CA LEU A 260 -14.81 18.71 -15.83
C LEU A 260 -16.17 19.12 -16.42
N LEU A 261 -16.24 19.35 -17.73
CA LEU A 261 -17.48 19.77 -18.40
C LEU A 261 -18.58 18.71 -18.30
N SER A 262 -18.25 17.42 -18.43
CA SER A 262 -19.23 16.33 -18.29
C SER A 262 -19.74 16.18 -16.85
N CYS A 263 -18.85 16.29 -15.85
CA CYS A 263 -19.25 16.33 -14.44
C CYS A 263 -20.13 17.54 -14.14
N ARG A 264 -19.84 18.71 -14.74
CA ARG A 264 -20.66 19.92 -14.56
C ARG A 264 -21.99 19.83 -15.29
N LEU A 265 -22.03 19.24 -16.47
CA LEU A 265 -23.25 18.94 -17.20
C LEU A 265 -24.16 18.03 -16.39
N HIS A 266 -23.61 16.99 -15.77
CA HIS A 266 -24.36 16.11 -14.86
C HIS A 266 -24.94 16.89 -13.67
N SER A 267 -24.13 17.77 -13.06
CA SER A 267 -24.59 18.64 -11.96
C SER A 267 -25.73 19.57 -12.41
N LEU A 268 -25.60 20.18 -13.59
CA LEU A 268 -26.62 21.02 -14.20
C LEU A 268 -27.91 20.22 -14.42
N HIS A 269 -27.86 19.02 -15.00
CA HIS A 269 -29.04 18.18 -15.16
C HIS A 269 -29.69 17.83 -13.83
N THR A 270 -28.90 17.51 -12.79
CA THR A 270 -29.44 17.24 -11.45
C THR A 270 -30.16 18.46 -10.90
N VAL A 271 -29.59 19.67 -11.03
CA VAL A 271 -30.25 20.91 -10.59
C VAL A 271 -31.50 21.23 -11.43
N LEU A 272 -31.47 20.99 -12.74
CA LEU A 272 -32.64 21.17 -13.61
C LEU A 272 -33.74 20.14 -13.32
N SER A 273 -33.38 18.90 -12.99
CA SER A 273 -34.35 17.86 -12.61
C SER A 273 -35.08 18.20 -11.32
N ALA A 274 -34.50 19.04 -10.44
CA ALA A 274 -35.21 19.56 -9.28
C ALA A 274 -36.36 20.54 -9.67
N LEU A 275 -36.37 21.05 -10.91
CA LEU A 275 -37.45 21.88 -11.46
C LEU A 275 -38.53 21.05 -12.17
N GLU A 276 -38.36 19.72 -12.28
CA GLU A 276 -39.34 18.81 -12.88
C GLU A 276 -40.78 18.98 -12.33
N PRO A 277 -41.03 19.16 -11.01
CA PRO A 277 -42.41 19.37 -10.54
C PRO A 277 -43.06 20.65 -11.10
N LEU A 278 -42.27 21.71 -11.35
CA LEU A 278 -42.78 22.91 -12.00
C LEU A 278 -43.02 22.70 -13.51
N ARG A 279 -42.20 21.84 -14.13
CA ARG A 279 -42.35 21.44 -15.52
C ARG A 279 -43.62 20.63 -15.73
N GLU A 280 -43.90 19.66 -14.86
CA GLU A 280 -45.12 18.86 -14.90
C GLU A 280 -46.37 19.73 -14.79
N LEU A 281 -46.37 20.73 -13.89
CA LEU A 281 -47.48 21.69 -13.77
C LEU A 281 -47.67 22.52 -15.05
N ALA A 282 -46.56 22.95 -15.68
CA ALA A 282 -46.61 23.66 -16.96
C ALA A 282 -47.11 22.75 -18.12
N GLN A 283 -46.74 21.48 -18.12
CA GLN A 283 -47.20 20.50 -19.12
C GLN A 283 -48.67 20.10 -18.91
N GLN A 284 -49.13 20.00 -17.68
CA GLN A 284 -50.55 19.77 -17.37
C GLN A 284 -51.40 20.96 -17.82
N GLU A 285 -50.91 22.19 -17.63
CA GLU A 285 -51.53 23.41 -18.16
C GLU A 285 -51.60 23.40 -19.70
N SER A 286 -50.51 23.07 -20.39
CA SER A 286 -50.48 23.03 -21.84
C SER A 286 -51.35 21.90 -22.43
N ALA A 287 -51.41 20.74 -21.77
CA ALA A 287 -52.29 19.63 -22.17
C ALA A 287 -53.77 19.91 -21.91
N ALA A 288 -54.10 20.60 -20.81
CA ALA A 288 -55.46 21.05 -20.51
C ALA A 288 -55.93 22.12 -21.52
N GLN A 289 -55.01 23.00 -21.94
CA GLN A 289 -55.27 24.03 -22.95
C GLN A 289 -55.64 23.46 -24.34
N ILE A 290 -55.17 22.25 -24.68
CA ILE A 290 -55.55 21.55 -25.91
C ILE A 290 -56.98 20.98 -25.81
N LYS A 291 -57.47 20.69 -24.60
CA LYS A 291 -58.77 20.02 -24.36
C LYS A 291 -59.91 20.98 -23.99
N GLU A 292 -59.63 22.06 -23.26
CA GLU A 292 -60.64 23.06 -22.86
C GLU A 292 -60.27 24.47 -23.34
N SER A 293 -61.11 25.04 -24.21
CA SER A 293 -61.05 26.44 -24.67
C SER A 293 -61.56 27.41 -23.59
N GLY A 294 -61.12 27.24 -22.34
CA GLY A 294 -61.48 28.05 -21.18
C GLY A 294 -60.49 29.21 -20.95
N ARG A 295 -61.03 30.41 -20.72
CA ARG A 295 -60.31 31.69 -20.55
C ARG A 295 -59.79 31.89 -19.11
N GLY A 296 -59.22 30.86 -18.49
CA GLY A 296 -58.63 30.94 -17.14
C GLY A 296 -57.10 30.90 -17.20
N SER A 297 -56.44 31.94 -16.70
CA SER A 297 -54.98 32.04 -16.43
C SER A 297 -54.05 31.24 -17.38
N ARG A 298 -54.11 31.54 -18.67
CA ARG A 298 -53.39 30.80 -19.72
C ARG A 298 -51.87 31.06 -19.66
N GLY A 299 -51.09 30.00 -19.43
CA GLY A 299 -49.63 30.01 -19.56
C GLY A 299 -48.88 30.55 -18.35
N SER A 300 -49.53 30.73 -17.20
CA SER A 300 -48.87 31.31 -16.01
C SER A 300 -47.90 30.33 -15.35
N HIS A 301 -48.21 29.03 -15.37
CA HIS A 301 -47.29 28.02 -14.84
C HIS A 301 -46.11 27.81 -15.79
N SER A 302 -46.37 27.82 -17.10
CA SER A 302 -45.34 27.81 -18.15
C SER A 302 -44.38 29.00 -18.04
N GLU A 303 -44.90 30.21 -17.77
CA GLU A 303 -44.09 31.41 -17.56
C GLU A 303 -43.21 31.31 -16.31
N ARG A 304 -43.77 30.88 -15.17
CA ARG A 304 -43.01 30.74 -13.91
C ARG A 304 -41.91 29.69 -14.02
N TYR A 305 -42.21 28.55 -14.66
CA TYR A 305 -41.23 27.51 -14.95
C TYR A 305 -40.09 28.08 -15.79
N LEU A 306 -40.40 28.72 -16.93
CA LEU A 306 -39.39 29.20 -17.85
C LEU A 306 -38.53 30.32 -17.25
N LYS A 307 -39.12 31.24 -16.47
CA LYS A 307 -38.34 32.25 -15.71
C LYS A 307 -37.34 31.58 -14.77
N ARG A 308 -37.78 30.59 -13.98
CA ARG A 308 -36.91 29.90 -13.03
C ARG A 308 -35.85 29.06 -13.73
N TYR A 309 -36.23 28.39 -14.82
CA TYR A 309 -35.31 27.64 -15.67
C TYR A 309 -34.21 28.54 -16.23
N LEU A 310 -34.56 29.70 -16.80
CA LEU A 310 -33.59 30.65 -17.36
C LEU A 310 -32.64 31.21 -16.31
N GLU A 311 -33.11 31.51 -15.10
CA GLU A 311 -32.27 31.93 -13.97
C GLU A 311 -31.22 30.86 -13.62
N VAL A 312 -31.69 29.64 -13.36
CA VAL A 312 -30.82 28.51 -12.96
C VAL A 312 -29.87 28.13 -14.08
N PHE A 313 -30.36 28.00 -15.31
CA PHE A 313 -29.56 27.67 -16.48
C PHE A 313 -28.46 28.70 -16.70
N ARG A 314 -28.80 30.00 -16.65
CA ARG A 314 -27.83 31.08 -16.83
C ARG A 314 -26.77 31.08 -15.72
N GLU A 315 -27.17 30.92 -14.47
CA GLU A 315 -26.23 30.89 -13.35
C GLU A 315 -25.26 29.71 -13.44
N GLN A 316 -25.78 28.50 -13.68
CA GLN A 316 -24.98 27.28 -13.73
C GLN A 316 -24.08 27.20 -14.98
N SER A 317 -24.57 27.62 -16.14
CA SER A 317 -23.77 27.66 -17.38
C SER A 317 -22.66 28.72 -17.30
N PHE A 318 -22.97 29.93 -16.80
CA PHE A 318 -21.95 30.97 -16.60
C PHE A 318 -20.89 30.53 -15.58
N ALA A 319 -21.30 29.96 -14.44
CA ALA A 319 -20.36 29.46 -13.44
C ALA A 319 -19.47 28.34 -13.99
N THR A 320 -20.03 27.43 -14.79
CA THR A 320 -19.28 26.31 -15.41
C THR A 320 -18.25 26.80 -16.42
N ILE A 321 -18.65 27.65 -17.36
CA ILE A 321 -17.73 28.17 -18.39
C ILE A 321 -16.66 29.05 -17.75
N ASN A 322 -17.02 29.93 -16.81
CA ASN A 322 -16.05 30.77 -16.10
C ASN A 322 -15.07 29.95 -15.25
N MET A 323 -15.55 28.85 -14.64
CA MET A 323 -14.67 27.92 -13.94
C MET A 323 -13.71 27.21 -14.90
N TYR A 324 -14.21 26.77 -16.05
CA TYR A 324 -13.37 26.14 -17.07
C TYR A 324 -12.29 27.11 -17.56
N THR A 325 -12.65 28.33 -17.95
CA THR A 325 -11.69 29.32 -18.49
C THR A 325 -10.63 29.71 -17.46
N SER A 326 -10.99 29.73 -16.17
CA SER A 326 -10.04 29.98 -15.08
C SER A 326 -9.09 28.82 -14.80
N ILE A 327 -9.50 27.56 -15.05
CA ILE A 327 -8.70 26.37 -14.74
C ILE A 327 -7.84 25.96 -15.94
N PHE A 328 -8.34 26.19 -17.15
CA PHE A 328 -7.73 25.83 -18.43
C PHE A 328 -7.60 27.06 -19.34
N PRO A 329 -6.71 28.02 -19.00
CA PRO A 329 -6.51 29.22 -19.84
C PRO A 329 -5.97 28.90 -21.24
N SER A 330 -5.31 27.74 -21.38
CA SER A 330 -4.74 27.18 -22.62
C SER A 330 -5.77 26.48 -23.53
N GLY A 331 -6.96 26.14 -23.04
CA GLY A 331 -7.99 25.40 -23.79
C GLY A 331 -8.96 26.27 -24.60
N LEU A 332 -8.79 27.59 -24.53
CA LEU A 332 -9.53 28.55 -25.34
C LEU A 332 -8.93 28.58 -26.75
N PRO A 333 -9.74 28.52 -27.83
CA PRO A 333 -9.25 28.80 -29.16
C PRO A 333 -8.71 30.24 -29.17
N LEU A 334 -7.39 30.42 -29.18
CA LEU A 334 -6.80 31.73 -29.40
C LEU A 334 -7.17 32.16 -30.82
N PRO A 335 -7.85 33.31 -31.01
CA PRO A 335 -7.81 34.00 -32.28
C PRO A 335 -6.40 34.59 -32.41
N ASP A 336 -5.65 34.15 -33.41
CA ASP A 336 -4.35 34.72 -33.81
C ASP A 336 -3.25 34.74 -32.72
N ARG A 337 -2.55 33.61 -32.57
CA ARG A 337 -1.10 33.64 -32.35
C ARG A 337 -0.45 32.64 -33.29
N SER A 338 0.04 33.19 -34.38
CA SER A 338 1.00 32.59 -35.30
C SER A 338 2.23 32.07 -34.55
N GLU A 339 2.18 30.80 -34.12
CA GLU A 339 3.33 29.89 -34.08
C GLU A 339 2.83 28.52 -34.54
N VAL A 340 2.73 28.36 -35.86
CA VAL A 340 2.70 27.04 -36.49
C VAL A 340 4.05 26.40 -36.20
N LYS A 341 4.12 25.60 -35.13
CA LYS A 341 5.10 24.51 -35.11
C LYS A 341 4.57 23.44 -36.04
N GLU A 342 5.16 23.39 -37.22
CA GLU A 342 4.98 22.31 -38.19
C GLU A 342 5.31 20.98 -37.51
N ALA A 343 4.28 20.28 -37.04
CA ALA A 343 4.34 18.84 -36.81
C ALA A 343 3.82 18.20 -38.10
N GLY A 344 4.74 17.56 -38.83
CA GLY A 344 4.50 17.00 -40.15
C GLY A 344 3.37 15.97 -40.20
N ASP A 345 2.63 16.04 -41.30
CA ASP A 345 1.91 14.98 -42.01
C ASP A 345 1.39 13.78 -41.21
N ALA A 346 0.09 13.80 -40.91
CA ALA A 346 -0.76 12.62 -40.97
C ALA A 346 -2.18 13.03 -41.36
N TYR A 347 -2.67 12.48 -42.48
CA TYR A 347 -4.05 12.62 -42.92
C TYR A 347 -5.04 12.17 -41.84
N GLY A 348 -5.93 13.06 -41.38
CA GLY A 348 -7.09 12.64 -40.59
C GLY A 348 -7.59 13.70 -39.60
N PHE A 349 -8.62 14.45 -40.02
CA PHE A 349 -9.43 15.38 -39.22
C PHE A 349 -8.64 16.54 -38.54
N GLY A 350 -9.16 17.76 -38.64
CA GLY A 350 -8.54 18.93 -37.98
C GLY A 350 -8.39 18.73 -36.46
N PRO A 351 -7.66 19.62 -35.77
CA PRO A 351 -7.51 19.56 -34.31
C PRO A 351 -8.90 19.42 -33.68
N LEU A 352 -9.07 18.46 -32.76
CA LEU A 352 -10.34 18.21 -32.09
C LEU A 352 -10.94 19.54 -31.63
N SER A 353 -12.20 19.80 -32.01
CA SER A 353 -12.93 20.99 -31.58
C SER A 353 -12.81 21.15 -30.06
N SER A 354 -12.53 22.37 -29.60
CA SER A 354 -12.36 22.65 -28.17
C SER A 354 -13.55 22.07 -27.38
N PRO A 355 -13.31 21.33 -26.29
CA PRO A 355 -14.38 20.75 -25.47
C PRO A 355 -15.42 21.79 -25.02
N VAL A 356 -14.99 23.04 -24.82
CA VAL A 356 -15.87 24.16 -24.46
C VAL A 356 -16.82 24.53 -25.59
N ALA A 357 -16.35 24.51 -26.84
CA ALA A 357 -17.18 24.86 -27.99
C ALA A 357 -18.31 23.84 -28.16
N THR A 358 -17.99 22.55 -28.05
CA THR A 358 -18.99 21.47 -28.10
C THR A 358 -19.97 21.56 -26.93
N PHE A 359 -19.48 21.84 -25.72
CA PHE A 359 -20.33 22.05 -24.55
C PHE A 359 -21.26 23.27 -24.70
N ALA A 360 -20.74 24.39 -25.20
CA ALA A 360 -21.52 25.58 -25.47
C ALA A 360 -22.64 25.33 -26.48
N LEU A 361 -22.36 24.62 -27.59
CA LEU A 361 -23.38 24.23 -28.56
C LEU A 361 -24.47 23.35 -27.91
N HIS A 362 -24.08 22.36 -27.10
CA HIS A 362 -25.04 21.51 -26.40
C HIS A 362 -25.93 22.30 -25.43
N LEU A 363 -25.36 23.27 -24.69
CA LEU A 363 -26.15 24.16 -23.83
C LEU A 363 -27.18 24.98 -24.63
N VAL A 364 -26.79 25.46 -25.80
CA VAL A 364 -27.68 26.22 -26.69
C VAL A 364 -28.81 25.35 -27.21
N ASP A 365 -28.51 24.12 -27.63
CA ASP A 365 -29.53 23.17 -28.08
C ASP A 365 -30.53 22.83 -26.95
N LEU A 366 -30.03 22.62 -25.73
CA LEU A 366 -30.85 22.37 -24.54
C LEU A 366 -31.80 23.55 -24.24
N LEU A 367 -31.29 24.78 -24.30
CA LEU A 367 -32.08 26.00 -24.11
C LEU A 367 -33.11 26.18 -25.23
N ALA A 368 -32.71 25.98 -26.49
CA ALA A 368 -33.57 26.14 -27.65
C ALA A 368 -34.71 25.12 -27.66
N ALA A 369 -34.44 23.86 -27.27
CA ALA A 369 -35.45 22.83 -27.14
C ALA A 369 -36.54 23.21 -26.11
N GLU A 370 -36.14 23.70 -24.93
CA GLU A 370 -37.08 24.07 -23.88
C GLU A 370 -37.91 25.31 -24.26
N LEU A 371 -37.28 26.29 -24.92
CA LEU A 371 -37.97 27.46 -25.46
C LEU A 371 -38.97 27.09 -26.56
N ARG A 372 -38.61 26.22 -27.51
CA ARG A 372 -39.55 25.74 -28.55
C ARG A 372 -40.80 25.10 -27.95
N HIS A 373 -40.64 24.37 -26.86
CA HIS A 373 -41.75 23.64 -26.24
C HIS A 373 -42.69 24.55 -25.42
N HIS A 374 -42.13 25.42 -24.58
CA HIS A 374 -42.91 26.20 -23.60
C HIS A 374 -43.28 27.62 -24.05
N MET A 375 -42.55 28.22 -25.01
CA MET A 375 -42.80 29.59 -25.46
C MET A 375 -44.17 29.79 -26.17
N PRO A 376 -44.66 28.86 -27.01
CA PRO A 376 -45.98 28.99 -27.66
C PRO A 376 -47.18 28.89 -26.71
N SER A 377 -46.99 28.28 -25.53
CA SER A 377 -48.05 28.11 -24.51
C SER A 377 -48.45 29.44 -23.84
N ILE A 378 -47.56 30.43 -23.88
CA ILE A 378 -47.70 31.69 -23.15
C ILE A 378 -48.52 32.69 -23.98
N ALA A 379 -49.69 33.06 -23.47
CA ALA A 379 -50.65 33.92 -24.19
C ALA A 379 -50.35 35.42 -24.05
N ASP A 380 -49.72 35.85 -22.95
CA ASP A 380 -49.47 37.27 -22.67
C ASP A 380 -48.21 37.78 -23.38
N ALA A 381 -48.37 38.78 -24.26
CA ALA A 381 -47.27 39.38 -25.01
C ALA A 381 -46.23 40.05 -24.09
N SER A 382 -46.66 40.68 -22.98
CA SER A 382 -45.72 41.34 -22.06
C SER A 382 -44.81 40.33 -21.36
N SER A 383 -45.37 39.21 -20.90
CA SER A 383 -44.59 38.11 -20.31
C SER A 383 -43.60 37.49 -21.31
N ARG A 384 -43.99 37.34 -22.58
CA ARG A 384 -43.12 36.84 -23.66
C ARG A 384 -41.99 37.80 -23.99
N GLU A 385 -42.26 39.11 -24.05
CA GLU A 385 -41.21 40.13 -24.22
C GLU A 385 -40.21 40.12 -23.06
N SER A 386 -40.69 39.94 -21.82
CA SER A 386 -39.84 39.81 -20.63
C SER A 386 -38.93 38.57 -20.72
N LEU A 387 -39.47 37.42 -21.13
CA LEU A 387 -38.72 36.18 -21.31
C LEU A 387 -37.67 36.29 -22.43
N TRP A 388 -38.02 36.87 -23.58
CA TRP A 388 -37.04 37.15 -24.64
C TRP A 388 -35.91 38.05 -24.15
N THR A 389 -36.24 39.07 -23.35
CA THR A 389 -35.21 39.93 -22.73
C THR A 389 -34.28 39.14 -21.81
N GLN A 390 -34.81 38.20 -21.02
CA GLN A 390 -34.01 37.31 -20.17
C GLN A 390 -33.13 36.36 -20.98
N VAL A 391 -33.62 35.81 -22.09
CA VAL A 391 -32.83 34.98 -23.02
C VAL A 391 -31.70 35.79 -23.65
N LEU A 392 -31.96 37.03 -24.08
CA LEU A 392 -30.93 37.92 -24.61
C LEU A 392 -29.87 38.27 -23.55
N TYR A 393 -30.28 38.44 -22.29
CA TYR A 393 -29.35 38.66 -21.19
C TYR A 393 -28.51 37.42 -20.87
N CYS A 394 -29.09 36.22 -21.01
CA CYS A 394 -28.39 34.95 -20.94
C CYS A 394 -27.34 34.85 -22.06
N ALA A 395 -27.75 35.06 -23.31
CA ALA A 395 -26.87 35.07 -24.49
C ALA A 395 -25.72 36.08 -24.33
N ALA A 396 -26.01 37.30 -23.88
CA ALA A 396 -24.99 38.31 -23.62
C ALA A 396 -24.01 37.90 -22.51
N SER A 397 -24.48 37.21 -21.46
CA SER A 397 -23.60 36.75 -20.37
C SER A 397 -22.68 35.60 -20.78
N LEU A 398 -23.16 34.66 -21.62
CA LEU A 398 -22.34 33.56 -22.15
C LEU A 398 -21.44 34.03 -23.31
N GLY A 399 -21.91 35.00 -24.11
CA GLY A 399 -21.14 35.61 -25.19
C GLY A 399 -19.85 36.29 -24.71
N ARG A 400 -19.85 36.87 -23.51
CA ARG A 400 -18.63 37.39 -22.86
C ARG A 400 -17.57 36.33 -22.61
N LEU A 401 -17.98 35.06 -22.52
CA LEU A 401 -17.11 33.91 -22.30
C LEU A 401 -16.81 33.15 -23.61
N GLY A 402 -17.16 33.71 -24.77
CA GLY A 402 -16.90 33.13 -26.09
C GLY A 402 -17.99 32.17 -26.60
N ALA A 403 -19.13 32.07 -25.91
CA ALA A 403 -20.27 31.24 -26.30
C ALA A 403 -21.48 32.12 -26.67
N ASP A 404 -21.38 32.89 -27.77
CA ASP A 404 -22.49 33.70 -28.26
C ASP A 404 -23.46 32.84 -29.10
N PHE A 405 -24.73 32.85 -28.73
CA PHE A 405 -25.80 32.15 -29.44
C PHE A 405 -26.94 33.09 -29.86
N GLY A 406 -26.70 34.40 -29.89
CA GLY A 406 -27.68 35.38 -30.36
C GLY A 406 -28.23 35.10 -31.77
N MET A 407 -27.41 34.50 -32.65
CA MET A 407 -27.87 34.04 -33.97
C MET A 407 -28.89 32.89 -33.88
N MET A 408 -28.66 31.92 -32.99
CA MET A 408 -29.60 30.81 -32.75
C MET A 408 -30.93 31.33 -32.19
N VAL A 409 -30.86 32.31 -31.27
CA VAL A 409 -32.04 32.99 -30.72
C VAL A 409 -32.85 33.69 -31.82
N ALA A 410 -32.17 34.31 -32.80
CA ALA A 410 -32.83 34.95 -33.93
C ALA A 410 -33.52 33.95 -34.87
N LEU A 411 -32.87 32.81 -35.16
CA LEU A 411 -33.47 31.72 -35.94
C LEU A 411 -34.69 31.14 -35.23
N LEU A 412 -34.57 30.88 -33.93
CA LEU A 412 -35.66 30.36 -33.10
C LEU A 412 -36.82 31.36 -33.00
N GLY A 413 -36.52 32.65 -32.86
CA GLY A 413 -37.53 33.71 -32.86
C GLY A 413 -38.32 33.75 -34.17
N ALA A 414 -37.66 33.59 -35.31
CA ALA A 414 -38.31 33.52 -36.61
C ALA A 414 -39.22 32.28 -36.74
N GLU A 415 -38.76 31.10 -36.31
CA GLU A 415 -39.55 29.86 -36.33
C GLU A 415 -40.84 29.94 -35.50
N ILE A 416 -40.81 30.63 -34.35
CA ILE A 416 -41.97 30.75 -33.44
C ILE A 416 -43.00 31.76 -33.99
N ASP A 417 -42.55 32.84 -34.63
CA ASP A 417 -43.43 33.93 -35.11
C ASP A 417 -44.05 33.67 -36.49
N ASP A 418 -43.53 32.71 -37.28
CA ASP A 418 -44.07 32.29 -38.59
C ASP A 418 -45.53 31.76 -38.53
N SER A 419 -46.10 31.60 -37.34
CA SER A 419 -47.49 31.21 -37.13
C SER A 419 -48.49 32.38 -37.04
N SER A 420 -48.05 33.65 -37.06
CA SER A 420 -48.95 34.80 -36.87
C SER A 420 -48.76 35.98 -37.83
N SER A 421 -49.48 35.95 -38.96
CA SER A 421 -49.86 37.09 -39.84
C SER A 421 -48.75 38.06 -40.32
N ASP A 422 -48.52 38.06 -41.63
CA ASP A 422 -47.56 38.80 -42.47
C ASP A 422 -47.41 40.34 -42.32
N THR A 423 -47.89 41.00 -41.26
CA THR A 423 -47.95 42.49 -41.22
C THR A 423 -47.38 43.18 -39.98
N LYS A 424 -46.87 42.46 -38.99
CA LYS A 424 -46.25 43.07 -37.79
C LYS A 424 -44.81 42.60 -37.61
N GLU A 425 -43.91 43.52 -37.26
CA GLU A 425 -42.54 43.15 -36.89
C GLU A 425 -42.58 42.08 -35.78
N PRO A 426 -41.81 40.99 -35.92
CA PRO A 426 -41.80 39.91 -34.96
C PRO A 426 -41.56 40.44 -33.54
N GLU A 427 -42.27 39.91 -32.54
CA GLU A 427 -42.16 40.41 -31.15
C GLU A 427 -40.71 40.31 -30.64
N TRP A 428 -39.99 39.25 -31.03
CA TRP A 428 -38.58 39.07 -30.70
C TRP A 428 -37.66 40.11 -31.35
N VAL A 429 -37.95 40.58 -32.57
CA VAL A 429 -37.18 41.63 -33.27
C VAL A 429 -37.33 42.96 -32.54
N ARG A 430 -38.54 43.28 -32.06
CA ARG A 430 -38.79 44.50 -31.27
C ARG A 430 -38.02 44.48 -29.95
N VAL A 431 -38.04 43.35 -29.25
CA VAL A 431 -37.25 43.15 -28.02
C VAL A 431 -35.75 43.22 -28.30
N MET A 432 -35.27 42.61 -29.38
CA MET A 432 -33.85 42.66 -29.76
C MET A 432 -33.37 44.07 -30.10
N LYS A 433 -34.17 44.85 -30.85
CA LYS A 433 -33.90 46.27 -31.12
C LYS A 433 -33.87 47.08 -29.82
N SER A 434 -34.84 46.86 -28.93
CA SER A 434 -34.90 47.52 -27.61
C SER A 434 -33.69 47.19 -26.75
N HIS A 435 -33.33 45.91 -26.64
CA HIS A 435 -32.16 45.44 -25.89
C HIS A 435 -30.86 46.00 -26.47
N ARG A 436 -30.70 46.04 -27.80
CA ARG A 436 -29.51 46.62 -28.46
C ARG A 436 -29.38 48.12 -28.20
N LEU A 437 -30.49 48.86 -28.20
CA LEU A 437 -30.51 50.28 -27.86
C LEU A 437 -30.20 50.52 -26.37
N GLN A 438 -30.71 49.68 -25.47
CA GLN A 438 -30.43 49.75 -24.03
C GLN A 438 -28.98 49.41 -23.72
N ALA A 439 -28.44 48.35 -24.33
CA ALA A 439 -27.02 47.98 -24.22
C ALA A 439 -26.11 49.10 -24.76
N GLY A 440 -26.43 49.66 -25.91
CA GLY A 440 -25.69 50.81 -26.47
C GLY A 440 -25.73 52.05 -25.58
N ARG A 441 -26.88 52.37 -24.97
CA ARG A 441 -26.98 53.46 -23.98
C ARG A 441 -26.13 53.19 -22.75
N LEU A 442 -26.10 51.95 -22.24
CA LEU A 442 -25.27 51.57 -21.10
C LEU A 442 -23.77 51.63 -21.43
N GLU A 443 -23.35 51.24 -22.63
CA GLU A 443 -21.96 51.39 -23.07
C GLU A 443 -21.53 52.85 -23.21
N ILE A 444 -22.41 53.71 -23.74
CA ILE A 444 -22.17 55.16 -23.84
C ILE A 444 -22.07 55.78 -22.44
N LEU A 445 -22.92 55.37 -21.49
CA LEU A 445 -22.86 55.81 -20.09
C LEU A 445 -21.58 55.30 -19.40
N ALA A 446 -21.20 54.05 -19.61
CA ALA A 446 -19.97 53.47 -19.05
C ALA A 446 -18.69 54.13 -19.62
N ARG A 447 -18.71 54.53 -20.89
CA ARG A 447 -17.63 55.33 -21.51
C ARG A 447 -17.63 56.79 -21.04
N GLY A 448 -18.80 57.39 -20.85
CA GLY A 448 -18.96 58.75 -20.30
C GLY A 448 -18.39 58.91 -18.90
N VAL A 449 -18.61 57.92 -18.02
CA VAL A 449 -18.09 57.93 -16.63
C VAL A 449 -16.56 57.80 -16.56
N LYS A 450 -15.91 57.15 -17.54
CA LYS A 450 -14.44 57.09 -17.62
C LYS A 450 -13.80 58.41 -18.06
N ASN A 451 -14.50 59.23 -18.85
CA ASN A 451 -13.98 60.53 -19.29
C ASN A 451 -14.16 61.63 -18.24
N SER A 452 -15.17 61.55 -17.37
CA SER A 452 -15.34 62.52 -16.28
C SER A 452 -14.23 62.44 -15.23
N LYS A 453 -13.77 61.23 -14.88
CA LYS A 453 -12.65 61.03 -13.93
C LYS A 453 -11.29 61.46 -14.45
N LYS A 454 -11.11 61.58 -15.77
CA LYS A 454 -9.86 62.06 -16.37
C LYS A 454 -9.81 63.58 -16.51
N ALA A 455 -10.95 64.27 -16.38
CA ALA A 455 -11.05 65.72 -16.44
C ALA A 455 -10.88 66.40 -15.07
N GLU A 456 -11.19 65.70 -13.96
CA GLU A 456 -10.98 66.23 -12.60
C GLU A 456 -9.51 66.17 -12.12
N ASP A 457 -8.63 65.41 -12.77
CA ASP A 457 -7.20 65.28 -12.40
C ASP A 457 -6.27 66.23 -13.19
N GLN A 458 -6.85 67.17 -13.95
CA GLN A 458 -6.12 68.20 -14.72
C GLN A 458 -6.67 69.63 -14.51
N SER A 459 -7.33 69.89 -13.37
CA SER A 459 -7.72 71.25 -12.96
C SER A 459 -6.98 71.68 -11.70
#